data_AF-A0A7C4XEI0-F1
#
_entry.id   AF-A0A7C4XEI0-F1
#
_cell.length_a   1.000
_cell.length_b   1.000
_cell.length_c   1.000
_cell.angle_alpha   90.00
_cell.angle_beta   90.00
_cell.angle_gamma   90.00
#
_symmetry.space_group_name_H-M   'P 1'
#
loop_
_entity.id
_entity.type
_entity.pdbx_description
1 polymer ?
#
loop_
_entity_poly.entity_id
_entity_poly.type
_entity_poly.pdbx_seq_one_letter_code
_entity_poly.pdbx_strand_id
1 'polypeptide(L)'
;MIIREVEYLNRKLMIRGEPRRVSPAVSAISVSANNAPQYGKDVVSYHLSNASSRYAACVLYRGVENISPPYYFGNAFYAVYTGKINGQPSAFWLGSNLVSAATPQSPGSNYALAPLKLGSQNDLACFVFGVPPQSIIEILEGGIPDASQINVMTAYEVTLGSLGSYCVYYNQQAVKQYISQTGYSVTPPSDPFPENTVPVIPVWKGMPGNEIYPGQYVRAGGCT
;
A
#
# COMPACT_ATOMS: atom_id res chain seq x y z
N MET A 1 12.93 -6.03 0.09
CA MET A 1 12.19 -6.29 -1.16
C MET A 1 12.05 -4.97 -1.89
N ILE A 2 12.42 -4.90 -3.18
CA ILE A 2 12.22 -3.70 -4.00
C ILE A 2 10.88 -3.86 -4.71
N ILE A 3 9.95 -2.95 -4.47
CA ILE A 3 8.58 -3.06 -4.95
C ILE A 3 8.47 -2.38 -6.31
N ARG A 4 8.36 -3.13 -7.41
CA ARG A 4 8.30 -2.56 -8.77
C ARG A 4 6.89 -2.17 -9.22
N GLU A 5 6.05 -1.64 -8.34
CA GLU A 5 4.62 -1.41 -8.64
C GLU A 5 4.40 -0.52 -9.86
N VAL A 6 5.19 0.55 -9.99
CA VAL A 6 5.00 1.59 -11.00
C VAL A 6 5.26 1.12 -12.42
N GLU A 7 6.22 0.22 -12.62
CA GLU A 7 6.54 -0.36 -13.93
C GLU A 7 5.34 -1.10 -14.54
N TYR A 8 4.39 -1.55 -13.72
CA TYR A 8 3.39 -2.54 -14.11
C TYR A 8 1.97 -1.99 -14.26
N LEU A 9 1.79 -0.69 -14.06
CA LEU A 9 0.49 -0.03 -14.17
C LEU A 9 0.21 0.44 -15.61
N ASN A 10 -0.78 -0.17 -16.25
CA ASN A 10 -1.31 0.37 -17.50
C ASN A 10 -2.21 1.59 -17.21
N ARG A 11 -1.89 2.73 -17.85
CA ARG A 11 -2.65 3.99 -17.71
C ARG A 11 -4.15 3.88 -17.99
N LYS A 12 -4.62 2.84 -18.68
CA LYS A 12 -6.04 2.63 -19.03
C LYS A 12 -6.88 1.92 -17.95
N LEU A 13 -6.27 1.42 -16.87
CA LEU A 13 -6.94 0.45 -15.99
C LEU A 13 -7.64 1.03 -14.75
N MET A 14 -7.70 2.36 -14.58
CA MET A 14 -8.33 2.97 -13.42
C MET A 14 -9.78 3.39 -13.63
N ILE A 15 -10.61 3.22 -12.59
CA ILE A 15 -11.90 3.91 -12.47
C ILE A 15 -11.77 5.01 -11.39
N ARG A 16 -12.04 6.25 -11.79
CA ARG A 16 -12.03 7.43 -10.91
C ARG A 16 -13.35 7.49 -10.14
N GLY A 17 -13.28 7.49 -8.81
CA GLY A 17 -14.10 8.46 -8.07
C GLY A 17 -13.55 9.85 -8.39
N GLU A 18 -14.41 10.87 -8.56
CA GLU A 18 -13.91 12.22 -8.81
C GLU A 18 -12.86 12.58 -7.75
N PRO A 19 -11.71 13.16 -8.14
CA PRO A 19 -10.74 13.66 -7.19
C PRO A 19 -11.40 14.83 -6.46
N ARG A 20 -12.07 14.53 -5.34
CA ARG A 20 -12.35 15.56 -4.35
C ARG A 20 -11.02 16.19 -4.03
N ARG A 21 -10.97 17.53 -4.07
CA ARG A 21 -9.77 18.29 -3.71
C ARG A 21 -9.20 17.69 -2.44
N VAL A 22 -8.05 17.05 -2.60
CA VAL A 22 -7.31 16.47 -1.51
C VAL A 22 -6.76 17.65 -0.73
N SER A 23 -7.41 18.01 0.37
CA SER A 23 -6.81 18.94 1.32
C SER A 23 -5.53 18.27 1.83
N PRO A 24 -4.37 18.96 1.81
CA PRO A 24 -3.15 18.40 2.40
C PRO A 24 -3.46 18.09 3.86
N ALA A 25 -3.44 16.81 4.21
CA ALA A 25 -3.64 16.39 5.58
C ALA A 25 -2.49 16.95 6.42
N VAL A 26 -2.81 17.49 7.60
CA VAL A 26 -1.80 17.79 8.62
C VAL A 26 -1.45 16.46 9.30
N SER A 27 -0.63 15.66 8.62
CA SER A 27 -0.02 14.47 9.18
C SER A 27 1.20 14.90 10.00
N ALA A 28 1.31 14.42 11.25
CA ALA A 28 2.55 14.49 12.02
C ALA A 28 3.65 13.62 11.40
N ILE A 29 3.28 12.71 10.48
CA ILE A 29 4.22 12.01 9.59
C ILE A 29 4.49 12.86 8.36
N SER A 30 5.74 13.33 8.25
CA SER A 30 6.24 13.90 7.00
C SER A 30 6.82 12.82 6.11
N VAL A 31 6.76 13.04 4.80
CA VAL A 31 7.26 12.10 3.79
C VAL A 31 8.20 12.82 2.84
N SER A 32 9.33 12.18 2.53
CA SER A 32 10.24 12.57 1.45
C SER A 32 10.63 11.36 0.62
N ALA A 33 11.13 11.58 -0.59
CA ALA A 33 11.65 10.53 -1.45
C ALA A 33 12.99 10.94 -2.05
N ASN A 34 13.92 9.98 -2.14
CA ASN A 34 15.24 10.17 -2.73
C ASN A 34 15.55 9.04 -3.71
N ASN A 35 16.38 9.31 -4.71
CA ASN A 35 16.96 8.24 -5.52
C ASN A 35 17.81 7.32 -4.63
N ALA A 36 17.69 6.01 -4.84
CA ALA A 36 18.32 4.98 -4.02
C ALA A 36 19.18 4.04 -4.90
N PRO A 37 20.14 4.57 -5.70
CA PRO A 37 20.90 3.79 -6.67
C PRO A 37 21.72 2.65 -6.03
N GLN A 38 22.06 2.76 -4.76
CA GLN A 38 22.73 1.72 -3.98
C GLN A 38 21.89 0.43 -3.85
N TYR A 39 20.57 0.52 -3.98
CA TYR A 39 19.65 -0.62 -3.93
C TYR A 39 19.29 -1.15 -5.33
N GLY A 40 19.67 -0.44 -6.40
CA GLY A 40 19.45 -0.86 -7.78
C GLY A 40 19.14 0.30 -8.71
N LYS A 41 19.12 0.01 -10.00
CA LYS A 41 18.67 0.95 -11.02
C LYS A 41 17.17 1.20 -10.88
N ASP A 42 16.75 2.45 -11.07
CA ASP A 42 15.34 2.88 -11.04
C ASP A 42 14.66 2.56 -9.68
N VAL A 43 15.42 2.75 -8.59
CA VAL A 43 14.95 2.57 -7.21
C VAL A 43 14.91 3.90 -6.50
N VAL A 44 13.82 4.16 -5.80
CA VAL A 44 13.64 5.29 -4.90
C VAL A 44 13.40 4.82 -3.47
N SER A 45 13.76 5.66 -2.53
CA SER A 45 13.62 5.45 -1.10
C SER A 45 12.69 6.51 -0.52
N TYR A 46 11.55 6.07 0.00
CA TYR A 46 10.61 6.89 0.75
C TYR A 46 11.02 6.91 2.22
N HIS A 47 11.14 8.10 2.79
CA HIS A 47 11.41 8.31 4.20
C HIS A 47 10.16 8.86 4.88
N LEU A 48 9.60 8.08 5.81
CA LEU A 48 8.49 8.52 6.66
C LEU A 48 9.04 8.91 8.02
N SER A 49 8.91 10.19 8.38
CA SER A 49 9.47 10.76 9.61
C SER A 49 8.37 11.10 10.60
N ASN A 50 8.48 10.56 11.82
CA ASN A 50 7.62 10.88 12.95
C ASN A 50 8.39 11.73 13.95
N ALA A 51 8.13 13.04 13.94
CA ALA A 51 8.73 13.96 14.91
C ALA A 51 8.03 13.95 16.28
N SER A 52 6.88 13.27 16.41
CA SER A 52 6.10 13.24 17.65
C SER A 52 6.69 12.27 18.68
N SER A 53 6.26 12.42 19.93
CA SER A 53 6.60 11.50 21.03
C SER A 53 5.69 10.26 21.10
N ARG A 54 4.80 10.06 20.11
CA ARG A 54 3.83 8.96 20.09
C ARG A 54 4.03 8.10 18.85
N TYR A 55 3.70 6.83 18.97
CA TYR A 55 3.61 5.95 17.80
C TYR A 55 2.50 6.44 16.87
N ALA A 56 2.74 6.35 15.57
CA ALA A 56 1.76 6.67 14.56
C ALA A 56 1.72 5.58 13.49
N ALA A 57 0.54 5.36 12.93
CA ALA A 57 0.36 4.54 11.74
C ALA A 57 -0.10 5.43 10.59
N CYS A 58 0.40 5.17 9.39
CA CYS A 58 -0.03 5.91 8.20
C CYS A 58 -0.15 5.00 6.98
N VAL A 59 -0.91 5.47 5.99
CA VAL A 59 -0.91 4.93 4.62
C VAL A 59 -0.28 5.95 3.69
N LEU A 60 0.46 5.49 2.69
CA LEU A 60 1.14 6.36 1.74
C LEU A 60 0.35 6.45 0.44
N TYR A 61 -0.15 7.66 0.13
CA TYR A 61 -0.79 7.97 -1.15
C TYR A 61 0.20 8.70 -2.04
N ARG A 62 0.48 8.14 -3.22
CA ARG A 62 1.56 8.67 -4.06
C ARG A 62 1.27 8.51 -5.55
N GLY A 63 1.78 9.43 -6.35
CA GLY A 63 1.70 9.44 -7.81
C GLY A 63 3.06 9.78 -8.43
N VAL A 64 3.28 9.26 -9.64
CA VAL A 64 4.52 9.46 -10.39
C VAL A 64 4.18 10.02 -11.77
N GLU A 65 4.62 11.23 -12.03
CA GLU A 65 4.35 11.95 -13.27
C GLU A 65 4.69 11.10 -14.48
N ASN A 66 3.76 11.03 -15.45
CA ASN A 66 3.92 10.25 -16.68
C ASN A 66 4.16 8.75 -16.48
N ILE A 67 4.04 8.18 -15.28
CA ILE A 67 4.14 6.73 -15.09
C ILE A 67 2.91 6.19 -14.40
N SER A 68 2.58 6.74 -13.23
CA SER A 68 1.41 6.30 -12.49
C SER A 68 0.60 7.47 -11.92
N PRO A 69 -0.72 7.41 -12.04
CA PRO A 69 -1.61 8.32 -11.32
C PRO A 69 -1.46 8.12 -9.80
N PRO A 70 -1.95 9.05 -8.95
CA PRO A 70 -1.87 8.87 -7.51
C PRO A 70 -2.72 7.70 -6.99
N TYR A 71 -2.19 6.87 -6.10
CA TYR A 71 -2.89 5.75 -5.44
C TYR A 71 -2.22 5.37 -4.11
N TYR A 72 -2.86 4.48 -3.32
CA TYR A 72 -2.28 3.98 -2.06
C TYR A 72 -1.27 2.85 -2.28
N PHE A 73 -0.07 3.00 -1.75
CA PHE A 73 0.99 1.99 -1.83
C PHE A 73 0.47 0.58 -1.48
N GLY A 74 0.78 -0.42 -2.31
CA GLY A 74 0.34 -1.81 -2.11
C GLY A 74 -1.03 -2.13 -2.72
N ASN A 75 -1.85 -1.13 -3.05
CA ASN A 75 -3.20 -1.34 -3.58
C ASN A 75 -3.21 -2.04 -4.96
N ALA A 76 -2.17 -1.85 -5.76
CA ALA A 76 -2.12 -2.37 -7.13
C ALA A 76 -2.08 -3.90 -7.18
N PHE A 77 -1.28 -4.52 -6.30
CA PHE A 77 -0.93 -5.94 -6.39
C PHE A 77 -0.97 -6.64 -5.02
N TYR A 78 -1.82 -6.21 -4.06
CA TYR A 78 -1.86 -6.83 -2.73
C TYR A 78 -2.05 -8.36 -2.77
N ALA A 79 -2.82 -8.90 -3.72
CA ALA A 79 -2.99 -10.35 -3.86
C ALA A 79 -1.70 -11.07 -4.29
N VAL A 80 -0.79 -10.37 -4.98
CA VAL A 80 0.56 -10.87 -5.27
C VAL A 80 1.38 -10.90 -3.98
N TYR A 81 1.30 -9.86 -3.16
CA TYR A 81 2.07 -9.76 -1.92
C TYR A 81 1.61 -10.76 -0.85
N THR A 82 0.30 -10.97 -0.72
CA THR A 82 -0.30 -11.92 0.26
C THR A 82 -0.27 -13.37 -0.22
N GLY A 83 -0.04 -13.58 -1.51
CA GLY A 83 0.21 -14.90 -2.09
C GLY A 83 1.63 -15.37 -1.81
N LYS A 84 2.17 -16.15 -2.75
CA LYS A 84 3.57 -16.58 -2.73
C LYS A 84 4.27 -16.12 -4.00
N ILE A 85 5.35 -15.35 -3.85
CA ILE A 85 6.25 -14.97 -4.93
C ILE A 85 7.47 -15.88 -4.86
N ASN A 86 7.72 -16.64 -5.93
CA ASN A 86 8.77 -17.66 -6.00
C ASN A 86 8.72 -18.64 -4.79
N GLY A 87 7.51 -18.99 -4.37
CA GLY A 87 7.26 -19.90 -3.24
C GLY A 87 7.33 -19.27 -1.85
N GLN A 88 7.64 -17.97 -1.73
CA GLN A 88 7.80 -17.27 -0.46
C GLN A 88 6.69 -16.22 -0.22
N PRO A 89 6.20 -16.05 1.01
CA PRO A 89 5.30 -14.96 1.35
C PRO A 89 6.02 -13.62 1.27
N SER A 90 5.34 -12.58 0.80
CA SER A 90 5.92 -11.26 0.50
C SER A 90 5.39 -10.15 1.40
N ALA A 91 4.11 -10.23 1.79
CA ALA A 91 3.49 -9.39 2.81
C ALA A 91 2.38 -10.15 3.52
N PHE A 92 1.92 -9.60 4.64
CA PHE A 92 0.93 -10.22 5.51
C PHE A 92 -0.12 -9.19 5.91
N TRP A 93 -1.31 -9.68 6.23
CA TRP A 93 -2.37 -8.86 6.76
C TRP A 93 -2.12 -8.46 8.21
N LEU A 94 -2.57 -7.26 8.57
CA LEU A 94 -2.37 -6.71 9.89
C LEU A 94 -3.19 -7.50 10.93
N GLY A 95 -2.51 -8.32 11.72
CA GLY A 95 -3.14 -9.15 12.76
C GLY A 95 -3.27 -8.50 14.14
N SER A 96 -2.80 -7.26 14.34
CA SER A 96 -2.79 -6.61 15.66
C SER A 96 -3.04 -5.10 15.60
N ASN A 97 -3.27 -4.48 16.76
CA ASN A 97 -3.40 -3.03 16.91
C ASN A 97 -2.04 -2.31 16.98
N LEU A 98 -0.98 -2.94 16.47
CA LEU A 98 0.33 -2.34 16.28
C LEU A 98 0.90 -2.84 14.96
N VAL A 99 1.34 -1.92 14.10
CA VAL A 99 2.15 -2.29 12.93
C VAL A 99 3.58 -2.43 13.41
N SER A 100 3.91 -3.61 13.95
CA SER A 100 5.25 -3.95 14.44
C SER A 100 6.08 -4.62 13.35
N ALA A 101 7.38 -4.34 13.32
CA ALA A 101 8.34 -4.86 12.36
C ALA A 101 8.27 -6.39 12.12
N ALA A 102 8.21 -6.74 10.83
CA ALA A 102 8.64 -7.94 10.13
C ALA A 102 7.68 -9.13 10.11
N THR A 103 6.92 -9.17 9.02
CA THR A 103 6.68 -10.42 8.33
C THR A 103 7.01 -10.21 6.84
N PRO A 104 8.10 -10.78 6.26
CA PRO A 104 9.27 -11.46 6.84
C PRO A 104 10.49 -10.52 7.09
N GLN A 105 11.54 -11.04 7.75
CA GLN A 105 12.79 -10.33 8.06
C GLN A 105 13.46 -9.73 6.81
N SER A 106 13.28 -8.43 6.59
CA SER A 106 14.04 -7.61 5.64
C SER A 106 14.25 -6.22 6.26
N PRO A 107 15.25 -5.45 5.79
CA PRO A 107 15.37 -4.03 6.14
C PRO A 107 14.06 -3.31 5.76
N GLY A 108 13.49 -2.49 6.65
CA GLY A 108 12.25 -1.73 6.40
C GLY A 108 10.95 -2.42 6.87
N SER A 109 10.99 -3.10 8.01
CA SER A 109 10.03 -4.13 8.41
C SER A 109 8.67 -3.66 8.97
N ASN A 110 8.42 -2.36 9.16
CA ASN A 110 7.20 -1.86 9.84
C ASN A 110 6.00 -1.63 8.89
N TYR A 111 5.60 -2.63 8.10
CA TYR A 111 4.37 -2.54 7.32
C TYR A 111 3.59 -3.84 7.24
N ALA A 112 2.30 -3.72 7.02
CA ALA A 112 1.37 -4.81 6.79
C ALA A 112 0.29 -4.36 5.80
N LEU A 113 -0.44 -5.30 5.21
CA LEU A 113 -1.65 -4.97 4.46
C LEU A 113 -2.82 -4.82 5.41
N ALA A 114 -3.67 -3.83 5.15
CA ALA A 114 -4.90 -3.63 5.90
C ALA A 114 -6.01 -3.06 5.03
N PRO A 115 -7.29 -3.31 5.38
CA PRO A 115 -8.43 -2.61 4.79
C PRO A 115 -8.45 -1.14 5.25
N LEU A 116 -8.33 -0.20 4.33
CA LEU A 116 -8.54 1.23 4.54
C LEU A 116 -10.03 1.56 4.45
N LYS A 117 -10.60 1.95 5.60
CA LYS A 117 -12.02 2.31 5.73
C LYS A 117 -12.30 3.68 5.16
N LEU A 118 -12.82 3.73 3.94
CA LEU A 118 -13.15 4.99 3.26
C LEU A 118 -14.60 5.45 3.50
N GLY A 119 -15.40 4.67 4.23
CA GLY A 119 -16.80 4.96 4.53
C GLY A 119 -17.80 4.44 3.48
N SER A 120 -17.33 3.64 2.51
CA SER A 120 -18.13 2.84 1.58
C SER A 120 -18.31 1.40 2.09
N GLN A 121 -19.15 0.59 1.44
CA GLN A 121 -19.21 -0.86 1.69
C GLN A 121 -17.96 -1.61 1.17
N ASN A 122 -17.23 -0.98 0.25
CA ASN A 122 -16.01 -1.49 -0.35
C ASN A 122 -14.84 -0.65 0.18
N ASP A 123 -14.01 -1.27 1.02
CA ASP A 123 -12.76 -0.72 1.54
C ASP A 123 -11.61 -1.02 0.57
N LEU A 124 -10.52 -0.27 0.63
CA LEU A 124 -9.33 -0.54 -0.19
C LEU A 124 -8.31 -1.34 0.61
N ALA A 125 -7.65 -2.33 0.00
CA ALA A 125 -6.44 -2.89 0.58
C ALA A 125 -5.24 -1.98 0.26
N CYS A 126 -4.41 -1.67 1.25
CA CYS A 126 -3.14 -0.98 1.05
C CYS A 126 -2.15 -1.31 2.16
N PHE A 127 -0.88 -0.99 1.95
CA PHE A 127 0.09 -1.06 3.04
C PHE A 127 -0.19 0.04 4.07
N VAL A 128 -0.17 -0.36 5.33
CA VAL A 128 -0.10 0.52 6.49
C VAL A 128 1.31 0.43 7.07
N PHE A 129 1.88 1.57 7.39
CA PHE A 129 3.23 1.72 7.92
C PHE A 129 3.17 2.16 9.38
N GLY A 130 3.90 1.47 10.25
CA GLY A 130 4.11 1.87 11.63
C GLY A 130 5.36 2.72 11.77
N VAL A 131 5.22 3.95 12.26
CA VAL A 131 6.35 4.87 12.45
C VAL A 131 6.54 5.13 13.95
N PRO A 132 7.58 4.54 14.58
CA PRO A 132 7.87 4.77 15.99
C PRO A 132 8.06 6.26 16.34
N PRO A 133 7.86 6.65 17.61
CA PRO A 133 8.17 8.00 18.07
C PRO A 133 9.58 8.44 17.69
N GLN A 134 9.75 9.71 17.32
CA GLN A 134 11.06 10.33 17.06
C GLN A 134 11.96 9.53 16.12
N SER A 135 11.36 8.90 15.10
CA SER A 135 12.06 7.99 14.19
C SER A 135 11.78 8.31 12.74
N ILE A 136 12.63 7.77 11.87
CA ILE A 136 12.46 7.76 10.43
C ILE A 136 12.51 6.30 9.99
N ILE A 137 11.56 5.89 9.16
CA ILE A 137 11.60 4.59 8.49
C ILE A 137 11.83 4.77 7.00
N GLU A 138 12.57 3.83 6.42
CA GLU A 138 12.87 3.77 4.98
C GLU A 138 12.02 2.68 4.31
N ILE A 139 11.40 3.02 3.18
CA ILE A 139 10.65 2.11 2.32
C ILE A 139 11.21 2.21 0.90
N LEU A 140 11.53 1.08 0.30
CA LEU A 140 12.11 1.02 -1.03
C LEU A 140 11.06 0.69 -2.08
N GLU A 141 11.08 1.44 -3.18
CA GLU A 141 10.25 1.21 -4.36
C GLU A 141 11.11 1.18 -5.61
N GLY A 142 10.88 0.21 -6.49
CA GLY A 142 11.51 0.11 -7.80
C GLY A 142 10.57 0.55 -8.91
N GLY A 143 11.14 0.71 -10.11
CA GLY A 143 10.39 1.12 -11.29
C GLY A 143 10.12 2.62 -11.37
N ILE A 144 10.83 3.41 -10.56
CA ILE A 144 10.80 4.88 -10.61
C ILE A 144 12.20 5.33 -11.05
N PRO A 145 12.35 5.82 -12.29
CA PRO A 145 13.67 6.20 -12.82
C PRO A 145 14.31 7.35 -12.05
N ASP A 146 13.49 8.28 -11.54
CA ASP A 146 13.93 9.44 -10.78
C ASP A 146 12.85 9.86 -9.78
N ALA A 147 13.24 10.01 -8.51
CA ALA A 147 12.40 10.49 -7.42
C ALA A 147 11.81 11.89 -7.70
N SER A 148 12.46 12.71 -8.54
CA SER A 148 11.93 14.01 -8.97
C SER A 148 10.59 13.90 -9.72
N GLN A 149 10.27 12.74 -10.29
CA GLN A 149 9.01 12.48 -10.98
C GLN A 149 7.84 12.21 -10.02
N ILE A 150 8.10 12.08 -8.72
CA ILE A 150 7.04 11.88 -7.72
C ILE A 150 6.33 13.22 -7.51
N ASN A 151 5.16 13.37 -8.13
CA ASN A 151 4.40 14.62 -8.15
C ASN A 151 3.27 14.66 -7.10
N VAL A 152 2.94 13.53 -6.49
CA VAL A 152 2.07 13.43 -5.32
C VAL A 152 2.71 12.47 -4.33
N MET A 153 2.82 12.91 -3.08
CA MET A 153 3.40 12.12 -2.00
C MET A 153 2.81 12.60 -0.69
N THR A 154 1.89 11.83 -0.12
CA THR A 154 1.14 12.23 1.07
C THR A 154 0.98 11.03 1.98
N ALA A 155 1.53 11.15 3.19
CA ALA A 155 1.22 10.22 4.27
C ALA A 155 -0.09 10.66 4.94
N TYR A 156 -1.05 9.75 5.04
CA TYR A 156 -2.25 9.96 5.83
C TYR A 156 -2.18 9.15 7.10
N GLU A 157 -2.27 9.82 8.24
CA GLU A 157 -2.42 9.13 9.52
C GLU A 157 -3.73 8.36 9.59
N VAL A 158 -3.63 7.17 10.18
CA VAL A 158 -4.75 6.26 10.39
C VAL A 158 -4.74 5.77 11.83
N THR A 159 -5.93 5.47 12.34
CA THR A 159 -6.12 4.73 13.59
C THR A 159 -6.39 3.26 13.26
N LEU A 160 -5.95 2.38 14.15
CA LEU A 160 -6.17 0.94 13.99
C LEU A 160 -7.51 0.58 14.64
N GLY A 161 -8.36 -0.12 13.90
CA GLY A 161 -9.64 -0.62 14.40
C GLY A 161 -9.48 -1.88 15.25
N SER A 162 -10.56 -2.66 15.31
CA SER A 162 -10.56 -3.98 15.95
C SER A 162 -10.41 -5.09 14.92
N LEU A 163 -9.80 -6.19 15.34
CA LEU A 163 -9.71 -7.41 14.53
C LEU A 163 -11.13 -7.83 14.08
N GLY A 164 -11.26 -8.16 12.81
CA GLY A 164 -12.51 -8.65 12.24
C GLY A 164 -12.26 -9.54 11.03
N SER A 165 -13.33 -10.17 10.55
CA SER A 165 -13.30 -10.98 9.34
C SER A 165 -13.68 -10.15 8.13
N TYR A 166 -12.95 -10.36 7.04
CA TYR A 166 -13.10 -9.65 5.78
C TYR A 166 -13.06 -10.62 4.62
N CYS A 167 -13.74 -10.24 3.55
CA CYS A 167 -13.65 -10.90 2.26
C CYS A 167 -12.89 -9.99 1.30
N VAL A 168 -11.79 -10.51 0.76
CA VAL A 168 -10.87 -9.77 -0.11
C VAL A 168 -11.08 -10.23 -1.55
N TYR A 169 -11.41 -9.28 -2.41
CA TYR A 169 -11.61 -9.47 -3.85
C TYR A 169 -10.46 -8.79 -4.58
N TYR A 170 -9.83 -9.46 -5.54
CA TYR A 170 -8.76 -8.85 -6.32
C TYR A 170 -8.93 -9.06 -7.81
N ASN A 171 -8.19 -8.30 -8.63
CA ASN A 171 -8.28 -8.42 -10.07
C ASN A 171 -7.24 -9.44 -10.56
N GLN A 172 -7.68 -10.60 -11.05
CA GLN A 172 -6.78 -11.62 -11.59
C GLN A 172 -5.91 -11.13 -12.77
N GLN A 173 -6.34 -10.10 -13.51
CA GLN A 173 -5.51 -9.50 -14.56
C GLN A 173 -4.32 -8.73 -13.99
N ALA A 174 -4.46 -8.09 -12.81
CA ALA A 174 -3.33 -7.45 -12.14
C ALA A 174 -2.24 -8.49 -11.80
N VAL A 175 -2.64 -9.67 -11.30
CA VAL A 175 -1.70 -10.78 -11.04
C VAL A 175 -1.03 -11.27 -12.33
N LYS A 176 -1.79 -11.50 -13.40
CA LYS A 176 -1.24 -11.92 -14.70
C LYS A 176 -0.26 -10.90 -15.28
N GLN A 177 -0.58 -9.61 -15.16
CA GLN A 177 0.30 -8.52 -15.58
C GLN A 177 1.60 -8.49 -14.78
N TYR A 178 1.52 -8.67 -13.46
CA TYR A 178 2.70 -8.75 -12.61
C TYR A 178 3.60 -9.92 -13.03
N ILE A 179 3.03 -11.13 -13.22
CA ILE A 179 3.77 -12.32 -13.67
C ILE A 179 4.43 -12.08 -15.03
N SER A 180 3.66 -11.57 -16.01
CA SER A 180 4.13 -11.35 -17.37
C SER A 180 5.29 -10.35 -17.45
N GLN A 181 5.36 -9.39 -16.55
CA GLN A 181 6.34 -8.31 -16.59
C GLN A 181 7.56 -8.58 -15.71
N THR A 182 7.38 -9.26 -14.57
CA THR A 182 8.49 -9.62 -13.66
C THR A 182 9.17 -10.94 -14.05
N GLY A 183 8.46 -11.84 -14.72
CA GLY A 183 8.87 -13.24 -14.88
C GLY A 183 8.83 -14.05 -13.58
N TYR A 184 8.33 -13.48 -12.48
CA TYR A 184 8.22 -14.20 -11.21
C TYR A 184 7.11 -15.23 -11.24
N SER A 185 7.31 -16.33 -10.53
CA SER A 185 6.26 -17.30 -10.25
C SER A 185 5.40 -16.77 -9.11
N VAL A 186 4.14 -16.44 -9.38
CA VAL A 186 3.19 -15.98 -8.36
C VAL A 186 2.08 -17.00 -8.18
N THR A 187 1.88 -17.44 -6.94
CA THR A 187 0.71 -18.21 -6.52
C THR A 187 -0.18 -17.28 -5.68
N PRO A 188 -1.22 -16.65 -6.26
CA PRO A 188 -2.14 -15.81 -5.49
C PRO A 188 -3.05 -16.67 -4.59
N PRO A 189 -3.71 -16.08 -3.58
CA PRO A 189 -4.81 -16.73 -2.86
C PRO A 189 -6.01 -17.00 -3.79
N SER A 190 -7.06 -17.65 -3.28
CA SER A 190 -8.34 -17.75 -4.01
C SER A 190 -8.96 -16.36 -4.21
N ASP A 191 -9.83 -16.22 -5.21
CA ASP A 191 -10.57 -14.97 -5.45
C ASP A 191 -12.09 -15.20 -5.40
N PRO A 192 -12.81 -14.62 -4.43
CA PRO A 192 -12.27 -13.92 -3.28
C PRO A 192 -11.63 -14.87 -2.25
N PHE A 193 -10.98 -14.31 -1.23
CA PHE A 193 -10.48 -15.07 -0.08
C PHE A 193 -10.86 -14.40 1.26
N PRO A 194 -11.16 -15.21 2.30
CA PRO A 194 -11.42 -14.68 3.63
C PRO A 194 -10.11 -14.33 4.34
N GLU A 195 -10.14 -13.30 5.18
CA GLU A 195 -9.00 -12.89 5.99
C GLU A 195 -9.44 -12.30 7.34
N ASN A 196 -8.66 -12.57 8.39
CA ASN A 196 -8.86 -11.92 9.69
C ASN A 196 -7.80 -10.82 9.86
N THR A 197 -8.23 -9.57 9.86
CA THR A 197 -7.32 -8.42 9.86
C THR A 197 -7.89 -7.26 10.65
N VAL A 198 -7.03 -6.32 11.01
CA VAL A 198 -7.38 -5.04 11.61
C VAL A 198 -7.57 -4.01 10.49
N PRO A 199 -8.73 -3.33 10.39
CA PRO A 199 -8.91 -2.25 9.45
C PRO A 199 -8.18 -1.00 9.94
N VAL A 200 -7.83 -0.13 9.01
CA VAL A 200 -7.29 1.20 9.31
C VAL A 200 -8.34 2.25 9.00
N ILE A 201 -8.52 3.17 9.93
CA ILE A 201 -9.55 4.21 9.88
C ILE A 201 -8.84 5.56 9.70
N PRO A 202 -9.10 6.29 8.61
CA PRO A 202 -8.64 7.65 8.41
C PRO A 202 -8.85 8.54 9.64
N VAL A 203 -7.78 9.22 10.11
CA VAL A 203 -7.94 10.30 11.10
C VAL A 203 -8.67 11.50 10.48
N TRP A 204 -8.46 11.71 9.17
CA TRP A 204 -8.96 12.86 8.43
C TRP A 204 -10.10 12.48 7.49
N LYS A 205 -11.12 13.34 7.41
CA LYS A 205 -12.17 13.22 6.39
C LYS A 205 -11.63 13.64 5.02
N GLY A 206 -12.09 12.98 3.95
CA GLY A 206 -11.76 13.38 2.57
C GLY A 206 -10.51 12.75 1.99
N MET A 207 -10.03 11.65 2.57
CA MET A 207 -9.00 10.80 1.93
C MET A 207 -9.48 10.32 0.55
N PRO A 208 -8.61 10.28 -0.47
CA PRO A 208 -8.91 9.70 -1.78
C PRO A 208 -9.47 8.27 -1.66
N GLY A 209 -10.41 7.90 -2.53
CA GLY A 209 -10.99 6.56 -2.55
C GLY A 209 -10.89 5.86 -3.89
N ASN A 210 -9.80 6.10 -4.63
CA ASN A 210 -9.63 5.57 -5.97
C ASN A 210 -9.07 4.14 -5.97
N GLU A 211 -9.63 3.31 -6.85
CA GLU A 211 -9.13 1.98 -7.18
C GLU A 211 -8.20 2.05 -8.40
N ILE A 212 -7.13 1.28 -8.36
CA ILE A 212 -6.20 1.17 -9.51
C ILE A 212 -6.71 0.19 -10.55
N TYR A 213 -7.36 -0.89 -10.10
CA TYR A 213 -7.96 -1.92 -10.94
C TYR A 213 -9.39 -2.18 -10.45
N PRO A 214 -10.41 -2.15 -11.34
CA PRO A 214 -11.78 -2.45 -10.97
C PRO A 214 -11.91 -3.84 -10.37
N GLY A 215 -12.79 -3.95 -9.36
CA GLY A 215 -13.05 -5.21 -8.68
C GLY A 215 -12.02 -5.55 -7.61
N GLN A 216 -11.11 -4.63 -7.28
CA GLN A 216 -10.20 -4.75 -6.16
C GLN A 216 -10.74 -4.03 -4.93
N TYR A 217 -11.26 -4.78 -3.97
CA TYR A 217 -11.81 -4.22 -2.75
C TYR A 217 -11.83 -5.22 -1.62
N VAL A 218 -12.03 -4.72 -0.41
CA VAL A 218 -12.22 -5.49 0.80
C VAL A 218 -13.61 -5.20 1.35
N ARG A 219 -14.34 -6.24 1.74
CA ARG A 219 -15.66 -6.12 2.36
C ARG A 219 -15.63 -6.74 3.75
N ALA A 220 -16.22 -6.08 4.73
CA ALA A 220 -16.40 -6.68 6.05
C ALA A 220 -17.33 -7.92 5.98
N GLY A 221 -17.00 -8.96 6.74
CA GLY A 221 -17.74 -10.23 6.76
C GLY A 221 -17.08 -11.34 5.95
N GLY A 222 -17.79 -12.46 5.78
CA GLY A 222 -17.30 -13.62 5.05
C GLY A 222 -17.40 -13.50 3.52
N CYS A 223 -16.70 -14.40 2.82
CA CYS A 223 -16.85 -14.61 1.39
C CYS A 223 -18.04 -15.55 1.14
N THR A 224 -19.21 -14.99 0.92
CA THR A 224 -20.44 -15.68 0.50
C THR A 224 -20.70 -15.46 -0.97
#